data_AF-A0A8S9MH61-F1
#
_entry.id   AF-A0A8S9MH61-F1
#
_cell.length_a   1.000
_cell.length_b   1.000
_cell.length_c   1.000
_cell.angle_alpha   90.00
_cell.angle_beta   90.00
_cell.angle_gamma   90.00
#
_symmetry.space_group_name_H-M   'P 1'
#
loop_
_entity.id
_entity.type
_entity.pdbx_description
1 polymer ?
#
loop_
_entity_poly.entity_id
_entity_poly.type
_entity_poly.pdbx_seq_one_letter_code
_entity_poly.pdbx_strand_id
1 'polypeptide(L)'
;QPAFDHPRLRGQKPLDPPERPSGHNTRGLRPKSFQLWRMEGETCPEGTVPIRRTKQEDILRANSVSAFGKKLRHFRRDTSSNGHEHAVGYVSGEKYFGAKASINVWAPQVQNQYEFSLSQIWIISGSFGNDLNTIEAGWQVSPELYGDNYPRFFTYWTNDAYQATGCYNLLCSGFVQTNSQIAIGAAISPSSSFKGGQFDITLLIWKDPKHGNWWLEFGSGILVGYWPSFLFTHLREHASMVQYGGEVVNSSPFGAHTSTQMGSGHFAEDGFTKASYFRNIQVVDWDNNLVPSPNLRVLADHPNCYDIQGGSNKAWGNYFYYGGPGKNPKCP
;
A
#
# COMPACT_ATOMS: atom_id res chain seq x y z
N GLN A 1 -9.38 -12.67 -15.48
CA GLN A 1 -8.44 -12.06 -14.50
C GLN A 1 -7.53 -13.14 -13.93
N PRO A 2 -6.26 -12.85 -13.63
CA PRO A 2 -5.24 -13.85 -13.23
C PRO A 2 -5.53 -14.61 -11.93
N ALA A 3 -6.43 -14.10 -11.08
CA ALA A 3 -6.87 -14.81 -9.88
C ALA A 3 -7.31 -16.26 -10.16
N PHE A 4 -8.02 -16.48 -11.28
CA PHE A 4 -8.61 -17.76 -11.65
C PHE A 4 -7.62 -18.76 -12.28
N ASP A 5 -6.37 -18.36 -12.47
CA ASP A 5 -5.29 -19.28 -12.82
C ASP A 5 -4.88 -20.14 -11.60
N HIS A 6 -5.22 -19.69 -10.39
CA HIS A 6 -5.02 -20.47 -9.17
C HIS A 6 -5.92 -21.72 -9.15
N PRO A 7 -5.39 -22.93 -8.89
CA PRO A 7 -6.16 -24.17 -8.93
C PRO A 7 -7.41 -24.17 -8.05
N ARG A 8 -7.33 -23.54 -6.87
CA ARG A 8 -8.45 -23.42 -5.92
C ARG A 8 -9.51 -22.37 -6.28
N LEU A 9 -9.27 -21.51 -7.26
CA LEU A 9 -10.23 -20.48 -7.70
C LEU A 9 -10.81 -20.80 -9.07
N ARG A 10 -10.13 -21.62 -9.88
CA ARG A 10 -10.58 -21.99 -11.23
C ARG A 10 -12.03 -22.46 -11.23
N GLY A 11 -12.86 -21.84 -12.08
CA GLY A 11 -14.28 -22.16 -12.24
C GLY A 11 -15.21 -21.54 -11.17
N GLN A 12 -14.66 -20.85 -10.16
CA GLN A 12 -15.46 -20.14 -9.16
C GLN A 12 -15.87 -18.76 -9.67
N LYS A 13 -16.97 -18.25 -9.12
CA LYS A 13 -17.38 -16.85 -9.30
C LYS A 13 -16.87 -16.00 -8.14
N PRO A 14 -16.63 -14.69 -8.33
CA PRO A 14 -16.34 -13.80 -7.22
C PRO A 14 -17.48 -13.81 -6.19
N LEU A 15 -17.13 -13.64 -4.92
CA LEU A 15 -18.09 -13.59 -3.81
C LEU A 15 -18.93 -12.31 -3.84
N ASP A 16 -20.12 -12.40 -3.24
CA ASP A 16 -20.93 -11.23 -2.93
C ASP A 16 -20.20 -10.27 -1.97
N PRO A 17 -20.55 -8.97 -2.01
CA PRO A 17 -20.00 -7.97 -1.09
C PRO A 17 -20.05 -8.41 0.39
N PRO A 18 -18.96 -8.21 1.16
CA PRO A 18 -18.91 -8.58 2.57
C PRO A 18 -19.68 -7.55 3.42
N GLU A 19 -19.94 -7.93 4.67
CA GLU A 19 -20.34 -6.96 5.69
C GLU A 19 -19.19 -6.00 5.99
N ARG A 20 -19.50 -4.69 6.01
CA ARG A 20 -18.51 -3.66 6.35
C ARG A 20 -18.39 -3.52 7.86
N PRO A 21 -17.22 -3.08 8.38
CA PRO A 21 -17.07 -2.82 9.79
C PRO A 21 -18.07 -1.79 10.32
N SER A 22 -18.62 -2.02 11.51
CA SER A 22 -19.44 -1.06 12.24
C SER A 22 -18.70 0.25 12.44
N GLY A 23 -19.40 1.39 12.30
CA GLY A 23 -18.78 2.72 12.34
C GLY A 23 -18.17 3.18 11.00
N HIS A 24 -18.12 2.31 9.98
CA HIS A 24 -17.74 2.72 8.63
C HIS A 24 -18.91 3.47 7.93
N ASN A 25 -18.89 4.80 7.99
CA ASN A 25 -19.90 5.63 7.34
C ASN A 25 -19.46 6.10 5.95
N THR A 26 -20.11 5.59 4.89
CA THR A 26 -19.94 6.06 3.51
C THR A 26 -20.99 7.10 3.10
N ARG A 27 -22.00 7.38 3.94
CA ARG A 27 -23.13 8.25 3.58
C ARG A 27 -22.65 9.67 3.30
N GLY A 28 -22.99 10.19 2.12
CA GLY A 28 -22.68 11.56 1.70
C GLY A 28 -21.31 11.75 1.03
N LEU A 29 -20.47 10.71 0.99
CA LEU A 29 -19.21 10.77 0.24
C LEU A 29 -19.47 10.48 -1.24
N ARG A 30 -19.28 11.48 -2.11
CA ARG A 30 -19.36 11.27 -3.56
C ARG A 30 -18.18 10.40 -4.02
N PRO A 31 -18.41 9.39 -4.89
CA PRO A 31 -17.32 8.70 -5.56
C PRO A 31 -16.47 9.73 -6.31
N LYS A 32 -15.24 9.94 -5.86
CA LYS A 32 -14.26 10.70 -6.63
C LYS A 32 -13.58 9.72 -7.57
N SER A 33 -13.44 10.11 -8.84
CA SER A 33 -12.51 9.42 -9.71
C SER A 33 -11.09 9.84 -9.31
N PHE A 34 -10.18 8.87 -9.27
CA PHE A 34 -8.76 9.10 -8.95
C PHE A 34 -7.86 8.63 -10.10
N GLN A 35 -8.45 8.19 -11.22
CA GLN A 35 -7.72 7.62 -12.35
C GLN A 35 -8.21 8.29 -13.63
N LEU A 36 -7.27 8.78 -14.44
CA LEU A 36 -7.56 9.61 -15.62
C LEU A 36 -8.53 8.93 -16.60
N TRP A 37 -8.36 7.65 -16.89
CA TRP A 37 -9.24 6.90 -17.79
C TRP A 37 -10.73 6.98 -17.36
N ARG A 38 -11.01 6.92 -16.06
CA ARG A 38 -12.38 7.11 -15.52
C ARG A 38 -12.83 8.57 -15.59
N MET A 39 -11.91 9.53 -15.40
CA MET A 39 -12.22 10.96 -15.51
C MET A 39 -12.58 11.36 -16.94
N GLU A 40 -11.98 10.69 -17.94
CA GLU A 40 -12.24 10.87 -19.37
C GLU A 40 -13.50 10.15 -19.85
N GLY A 41 -14.22 9.47 -18.95
CA GLY A 41 -15.50 8.84 -19.23
C GLY A 41 -15.42 7.39 -19.68
N GLU A 42 -14.24 6.77 -19.68
CA GLU A 42 -14.11 5.35 -20.02
C GLU A 42 -14.77 4.45 -18.96
N THR A 43 -15.40 3.38 -19.44
CA THR A 43 -16.09 2.40 -18.61
C THR A 43 -15.67 0.99 -18.98
N CYS A 44 -15.47 0.15 -17.97
CA CYS A 44 -15.20 -1.26 -18.18
C CYS A 44 -16.54 -2.03 -18.30
N PRO A 45 -16.72 -2.89 -19.32
CA PRO A 45 -17.98 -3.61 -19.57
C PRO A 45 -18.47 -4.41 -18.35
N GLU A 46 -19.78 -4.60 -18.27
CA GLU A 46 -20.39 -5.41 -17.21
C GLU A 46 -19.81 -6.84 -17.21
N GLY A 47 -19.54 -7.38 -16.03
CA GLY A 47 -18.91 -8.69 -15.86
C GLY A 47 -17.39 -8.71 -16.12
N THR A 48 -16.77 -7.57 -16.40
CA THR A 48 -15.32 -7.46 -16.61
C THR A 48 -14.65 -6.53 -15.59
N VAL A 49 -13.33 -6.65 -15.46
CA VAL A 49 -12.52 -5.81 -14.57
C VAL A 49 -11.39 -5.16 -15.37
N PRO A 50 -11.03 -3.89 -15.09
CA PRO A 50 -9.93 -3.23 -15.77
C PRO A 50 -8.60 -3.83 -15.31
N ILE A 51 -7.76 -4.20 -16.26
CA ILE A 51 -6.41 -4.73 -16.02
C ILE A 51 -5.43 -3.87 -16.81
N ARG A 52 -4.41 -3.34 -16.13
CA ARG A 52 -3.31 -2.63 -16.80
C ARG A 52 -2.61 -3.60 -17.75
N ARG A 53 -2.48 -3.21 -19.02
CA ARG A 53 -1.75 -3.99 -20.02
C ARG A 53 -0.26 -4.03 -19.68
N THR A 54 0.30 -5.24 -19.59
CA THR A 54 1.75 -5.48 -19.52
C THR A 54 2.35 -5.38 -20.91
N LYS A 55 3.39 -4.55 -21.08
CA LYS A 55 4.15 -4.42 -22.33
C LYS A 55 5.40 -5.30 -22.30
N GLN A 56 5.98 -5.57 -23.47
CA GLN A 56 7.26 -6.29 -23.58
C GLN A 56 8.37 -5.59 -22.78
N GLU A 57 8.44 -4.27 -22.85
CA GLU A 57 9.38 -3.44 -22.07
C GLU A 57 9.22 -3.66 -20.56
N ASP A 58 7.99 -3.85 -20.07
CA ASP A 58 7.74 -4.11 -18.64
C ASP A 58 8.35 -5.44 -18.18
N ILE A 59 8.28 -6.45 -19.05
CA ILE A 59 8.87 -7.77 -18.80
C ILE A 59 10.39 -7.70 -18.89
N LEU A 60 10.95 -6.94 -19.84
CA LEU A 60 12.40 -6.80 -20.03
C LEU A 60 13.08 -6.03 -18.89
N ARG A 61 12.36 -5.17 -18.16
CA ARG A 61 12.87 -4.53 -16.94
C ARG A 61 12.97 -5.51 -15.76
N ALA A 62 12.17 -6.57 -15.75
CA ALA A 62 12.31 -7.61 -14.73
C ALA A 62 13.43 -8.59 -15.10
N ASN A 63 14.21 -8.98 -14.10
CA ASN A 63 15.32 -9.93 -14.27
C ASN A 63 14.91 -11.27 -14.91
N SER A 64 13.64 -11.67 -14.80
CA SER A 64 13.08 -12.80 -15.54
C SER A 64 11.55 -12.72 -15.64
N VAL A 65 10.96 -13.42 -16.62
CA VAL A 65 9.49 -13.59 -16.73
C VAL A 65 8.91 -14.23 -15.46
N SER A 66 9.62 -15.18 -14.85
CA SER A 66 9.21 -15.85 -13.61
C SER A 66 9.31 -14.97 -12.35
N ALA A 67 10.11 -13.90 -12.41
CA ALA A 67 10.25 -12.90 -11.35
C ALA A 67 9.33 -11.69 -11.56
N PHE A 68 8.77 -11.50 -12.75
CA PHE A 68 7.86 -10.40 -13.04
C PHE A 68 6.63 -10.45 -12.14
N GLY A 69 6.40 -9.36 -11.40
CA GLY A 69 5.32 -9.28 -10.41
C GLY A 69 5.67 -9.81 -9.01
N LYS A 70 6.88 -10.33 -8.79
CA LYS A 70 7.41 -10.61 -7.44
C LYS A 70 8.29 -9.45 -6.97
N LYS A 71 8.38 -9.21 -5.66
CA LYS A 71 9.36 -8.27 -5.10
C LYS A 71 10.75 -8.90 -5.31
N LEU A 72 11.65 -8.17 -5.97
CA LEU A 72 12.98 -8.68 -6.31
C LEU A 72 13.82 -8.89 -5.04
N ARG A 73 14.55 -10.01 -5.00
CA ARG A 73 15.43 -10.43 -3.90
C ARG A 73 16.74 -9.65 -3.77
N HIS A 74 16.82 -8.43 -4.29
CA HIS A 74 18.05 -7.68 -4.04
C HIS A 74 18.10 -7.37 -2.54
N PHE A 75 19.15 -7.90 -1.90
CA PHE A 75 19.52 -7.78 -0.48
C PHE A 75 18.87 -8.79 0.49
N ARG A 76 19.67 -9.81 0.86
CA ARG A 76 19.43 -10.78 1.94
C ARG A 76 19.35 -10.06 3.29
N ARG A 77 18.36 -10.42 4.10
CA ARG A 77 18.00 -9.84 5.40
C ARG A 77 18.85 -10.41 6.53
N ASP A 78 20.15 -10.11 6.49
CA ASP A 78 21.03 -10.32 7.64
C ASP A 78 21.73 -9.01 7.97
N THR A 79 21.24 -8.37 9.04
CA THR A 79 21.83 -7.23 9.79
C THR A 79 21.82 -5.84 9.11
N SER A 80 21.06 -4.91 9.72
CA SER A 80 20.90 -3.45 9.43
C SER A 80 20.54 -3.04 7.99
N SER A 81 19.24 -2.77 7.77
CA SER A 81 18.58 -2.21 6.56
C SER A 81 19.18 -2.62 5.20
N ASN A 82 18.52 -3.58 4.55
CA ASN A 82 18.78 -4.12 3.20
C ASN A 82 18.65 -3.11 2.04
N GLY A 83 19.09 -1.86 2.22
CA GLY A 83 18.77 -0.76 1.33
C GLY A 83 17.30 -0.35 1.39
N HIS A 84 16.47 -0.88 2.30
CA HIS A 84 15.11 -0.41 2.52
C HIS A 84 15.05 0.43 3.78
N GLU A 85 14.44 1.62 3.69
CA GLU A 85 14.31 2.54 4.82
C GLU A 85 12.86 2.96 5.02
N HIS A 86 12.43 2.98 6.28
CA HIS A 86 11.03 3.16 6.64
C HIS A 86 10.82 4.36 7.55
N ALA A 87 9.66 5.00 7.39
CA ALA A 87 9.08 5.93 8.36
C ALA A 87 7.61 5.55 8.54
N VAL A 88 7.29 4.88 9.65
CA VAL A 88 6.02 4.18 9.86
C VAL A 88 5.37 4.48 11.19
N GLY A 89 4.05 4.68 11.17
CA GLY A 89 3.17 4.53 12.31
C GLY A 89 2.72 3.07 12.42
N TYR A 90 2.71 2.50 13.62
CA TYR A 90 2.32 1.11 13.83
C TYR A 90 1.54 0.86 15.11
N VAL A 91 0.76 -0.21 15.10
CA VAL A 91 0.19 -0.85 16.28
C VAL A 91 0.48 -2.33 16.27
N SER A 92 0.76 -2.89 17.44
CA SER A 92 1.13 -4.29 17.63
C SER A 92 0.68 -4.79 19.00
N GLY A 93 0.74 -6.11 19.22
CA GLY A 93 0.47 -6.73 20.52
C GLY A 93 -0.98 -7.11 20.78
N GLU A 94 -1.89 -6.85 19.85
CA GLU A 94 -3.28 -7.31 19.89
C GLU A 94 -3.65 -8.05 18.59
N LYS A 95 -4.92 -8.49 18.51
CA LYS A 95 -5.46 -9.13 17.30
C LYS A 95 -6.19 -8.09 16.46
N TYR A 96 -5.69 -7.85 15.26
CA TYR A 96 -6.26 -6.90 14.31
C TYR A 96 -6.95 -7.65 13.17
N PHE A 97 -8.13 -7.18 12.80
CA PHE A 97 -8.95 -7.75 11.72
C PHE A 97 -9.05 -6.79 10.54
N GLY A 98 -8.30 -5.70 10.56
CA GLY A 98 -8.29 -4.72 9.49
C GLY A 98 -7.67 -3.40 9.90
N ALA A 99 -7.55 -2.52 8.92
CA ALA A 99 -6.93 -1.22 9.02
C ALA A 99 -7.58 -0.25 8.02
N LYS A 100 -7.70 1.00 8.42
CA LYS A 100 -8.18 2.09 7.57
C LYS A 100 -7.34 3.33 7.79
N ALA A 101 -7.02 4.01 6.69
CA ALA A 101 -6.45 5.35 6.74
C ALA A 101 -6.72 6.12 5.44
N SER A 102 -6.67 7.45 5.55
CA SER A 102 -6.52 8.34 4.41
C SER A 102 -5.03 8.63 4.20
N ILE A 103 -4.55 8.35 2.99
CA ILE A 103 -3.15 8.38 2.58
C ILE A 103 -2.94 9.53 1.60
N ASN A 104 -2.11 10.49 1.96
CA ASN A 104 -1.79 11.61 1.08
C ASN A 104 -0.93 11.16 -0.10
N VAL A 105 -1.31 11.57 -1.31
CA VAL A 105 -0.66 11.13 -2.56
C VAL A 105 0.29 12.20 -3.07
N TRP A 106 1.54 11.81 -3.31
CA TRP A 106 2.60 12.64 -3.90
C TRP A 106 3.22 11.93 -5.10
N ALA A 107 4.01 12.67 -5.89
CA ALA A 107 4.85 12.12 -6.94
C ALA A 107 6.33 12.36 -6.58
N PRO A 108 6.88 11.62 -5.59
CA PRO A 108 8.27 11.79 -5.16
C PRO A 108 9.24 11.53 -6.30
N GLN A 109 10.35 12.27 -6.30
CA GLN A 109 11.49 11.93 -7.15
C GLN A 109 12.17 10.66 -6.63
N VAL A 110 12.39 9.70 -7.52
CA VAL A 110 13.26 8.53 -7.29
C VAL A 110 14.57 8.73 -8.05
N GLN A 111 15.71 8.41 -7.42
CA GLN A 111 17.02 8.74 -7.98
C GLN A 111 17.35 7.95 -9.24
N ASN A 112 16.97 6.67 -9.29
CA ASN A 112 17.27 5.80 -10.41
C ASN A 112 16.16 4.75 -10.61
N GLN A 113 16.25 4.02 -11.73
CA GLN A 113 15.19 3.09 -12.14
C GLN A 113 14.97 1.89 -11.21
N TYR A 114 15.95 1.54 -10.38
CA TYR A 114 15.93 0.39 -9.47
C TYR A 114 15.49 0.76 -8.05
N GLU A 115 15.25 2.04 -7.80
CA GLU A 115 14.70 2.52 -6.54
C GLU A 115 13.19 2.79 -6.66
N PHE A 116 12.51 2.74 -5.53
CA PHE A 116 11.12 3.13 -5.43
C PHE A 116 10.87 3.94 -4.17
N SER A 117 9.75 4.65 -4.17
CA SER A 117 9.18 5.30 -3.00
C SER A 117 7.70 4.96 -2.93
N LEU A 118 7.24 4.51 -1.76
CA LEU A 118 5.85 4.11 -1.57
C LEU A 118 5.25 4.68 -0.29
N SER A 119 3.92 4.61 -0.23
CA SER A 119 3.12 4.94 0.93
C SER A 119 1.95 3.98 1.03
N GLN A 120 1.87 3.22 2.12
CA GLN A 120 0.91 2.11 2.20
C GLN A 120 0.45 1.76 3.61
N ILE A 121 -0.53 0.86 3.64
CA ILE A 121 -0.96 0.11 4.82
C ILE A 121 -0.40 -1.31 4.70
N TRP A 122 0.25 -1.80 5.76
CA TRP A 122 0.64 -3.19 5.91
C TRP A 122 -0.24 -3.88 6.96
N ILE A 123 -0.86 -4.98 6.59
CA ILE A 123 -1.48 -5.95 7.50
C ILE A 123 -0.51 -7.11 7.67
N ILE A 124 -0.03 -7.34 8.90
CA ILE A 124 1.11 -8.23 9.15
C ILE A 124 0.75 -9.30 10.19
N SER A 125 1.17 -10.54 9.94
CA SER A 125 1.11 -11.64 10.90
C SER A 125 2.26 -12.62 10.71
N GLY A 126 2.69 -13.32 11.76
CA GLY A 126 3.89 -14.17 11.76
C GLY A 126 5.19 -13.44 12.12
N SER A 127 6.33 -14.07 11.84
CA SER A 127 7.66 -13.58 12.26
C SER A 127 8.49 -13.06 11.08
N PHE A 128 9.12 -11.91 11.26
CA PHE A 128 10.01 -11.32 10.26
C PHE A 128 11.17 -12.27 9.91
N GLY A 129 11.42 -12.44 8.61
CA GLY A 129 12.52 -13.27 8.10
C GLY A 129 12.24 -14.78 8.04
N ASN A 130 11.12 -15.25 8.59
CA ASN A 130 10.76 -16.67 8.58
C ASN A 130 9.45 -16.90 7.83
N ASP A 131 8.31 -16.70 8.50
CA ASP A 131 6.98 -17.12 8.06
C ASP A 131 5.98 -15.95 7.93
N LEU A 132 6.50 -14.73 7.78
CA LEU A 132 5.73 -13.49 7.69
C LEU A 132 4.67 -13.55 6.58
N ASN A 133 3.43 -13.23 6.93
CA ASN A 133 2.34 -12.98 6.00
C ASN A 133 2.10 -11.47 5.93
N THR A 134 2.00 -10.91 4.72
CA THR A 134 1.64 -9.51 4.53
C THR A 134 0.54 -9.34 3.49
N ILE A 135 -0.34 -8.37 3.74
CA ILE A 135 -1.23 -7.76 2.75
C ILE A 135 -0.94 -6.26 2.75
N GLU A 136 -0.78 -5.72 1.56
CA GLU A 136 -0.25 -4.39 1.34
C GLU A 136 -1.10 -3.66 0.30
N ALA A 137 -1.51 -2.43 0.60
CA ALA A 137 -2.17 -1.56 -0.37
C ALA A 137 -1.85 -0.09 -0.11
N GLY A 138 -1.63 0.65 -1.19
CA GLY A 138 -1.18 2.03 -1.12
C GLY A 138 -0.91 2.62 -2.50
N TRP A 139 -0.03 3.62 -2.54
CA TRP A 139 0.52 4.13 -3.79
C TRP A 139 2.04 4.01 -3.80
N GLN A 140 2.62 3.83 -4.98
CA GLN A 140 4.07 3.81 -5.15
C GLN A 140 4.51 4.46 -6.46
N VAL A 141 5.73 5.00 -6.46
CA VAL A 141 6.49 5.39 -7.64
C VAL A 141 7.60 4.36 -7.79
N SER A 142 7.52 3.52 -8.83
CA SER A 142 8.47 2.44 -9.10
C SER A 142 8.74 2.33 -10.61
N PRO A 143 9.80 2.99 -11.11
CA PRO A 143 10.11 2.96 -12.54
C PRO A 143 10.42 1.57 -13.06
N GLU A 144 11.05 0.72 -12.25
CA GLU A 144 11.27 -0.68 -12.58
C GLU A 144 9.95 -1.39 -12.94
N LEU A 145 8.93 -1.23 -12.10
CA LEU A 145 7.65 -1.94 -12.26
C LEU A 145 6.72 -1.29 -13.31
N TYR A 146 6.73 0.04 -13.41
CA TYR A 146 5.75 0.79 -14.21
C TYR A 146 6.32 1.41 -15.49
N GLY A 147 7.63 1.61 -15.56
CA GLY A 147 8.30 2.27 -16.69
C GLY A 147 8.17 3.79 -16.68
N ASP A 148 7.64 4.37 -15.60
CA ASP A 148 7.46 5.80 -15.41
C ASP A 148 7.53 6.19 -13.93
N ASN A 149 7.44 7.50 -13.67
CA ASN A 149 7.52 8.10 -12.34
C ASN A 149 6.16 8.57 -11.79
N TYR A 150 5.05 8.05 -12.32
CA TYR A 150 3.73 8.42 -11.81
C TYR A 150 3.41 7.64 -10.54
N PRO A 151 2.75 8.24 -9.53
CA PRO A 151 2.25 7.49 -8.39
C PRO A 151 1.13 6.55 -8.83
N ARG A 152 1.30 5.27 -8.54
CA ARG A 152 0.43 4.18 -9.02
C ARG A 152 -0.27 3.55 -7.83
N PHE A 153 -1.59 3.39 -7.91
CA PHE A 153 -2.30 2.57 -6.93
C PHE A 153 -1.79 1.14 -7.05
N PHE A 154 -1.40 0.52 -5.94
CA PHE A 154 -0.87 -0.82 -5.98
C PHE A 154 -1.37 -1.65 -4.80
N THR A 155 -1.25 -2.96 -5.01
CA THR A 155 -1.43 -3.96 -3.97
C THR A 155 -0.27 -4.93 -4.00
N TYR A 156 0.07 -5.49 -2.85
CA TYR A 156 1.00 -6.62 -2.74
C TYR A 156 0.50 -7.58 -1.66
N TRP A 157 0.92 -8.84 -1.74
CA TRP A 157 0.76 -9.80 -0.66
C TRP A 157 1.89 -10.83 -0.70
N THR A 158 2.20 -11.47 0.43
CA THR A 158 3.08 -12.65 0.53
C THR A 158 2.65 -13.49 1.74
N ASN A 159 2.97 -14.78 1.74
CA ASN A 159 2.73 -15.68 2.89
C ASN A 159 4.00 -16.34 3.44
N ASP A 160 5.18 -15.99 2.91
CA ASP A 160 6.44 -16.65 3.19
C ASP A 160 7.60 -15.65 3.33
N ALA A 161 7.33 -14.51 3.96
CA ALA A 161 8.32 -13.46 4.20
C ALA A 161 9.06 -13.01 2.93
N TYR A 162 8.31 -12.83 1.83
CA TYR A 162 8.84 -12.39 0.53
C TYR A 162 9.85 -13.36 -0.09
N GLN A 163 9.86 -14.63 0.33
CA GLN A 163 10.88 -15.57 -0.13
C GLN A 163 10.59 -16.12 -1.52
N ALA A 164 9.44 -16.74 -1.73
CA ALA A 164 9.07 -17.40 -2.98
C ALA A 164 7.64 -17.06 -3.44
N THR A 165 6.74 -16.79 -2.49
CA THR A 165 5.36 -16.36 -2.75
C THR A 165 5.23 -14.85 -2.81
N GLY A 166 4.07 -14.44 -3.29
CA GLY A 166 3.62 -13.06 -3.29
C GLY A 166 3.49 -12.48 -4.68
N CYS A 167 2.73 -11.39 -4.76
CA CYS A 167 2.29 -10.86 -6.04
C CYS A 167 1.97 -9.37 -5.98
N TYR A 168 2.58 -8.60 -6.86
CA TYR A 168 2.16 -7.25 -7.17
C TYR A 168 0.89 -7.26 -8.02
N ASN A 169 -0.08 -6.43 -7.61
CA ASN A 169 -1.27 -6.11 -8.38
C ASN A 169 -1.98 -7.38 -8.87
N LEU A 170 -2.29 -7.42 -10.17
CA LEU A 170 -2.83 -8.57 -10.88
C LEU A 170 -1.77 -9.23 -11.78
N LEU A 171 -0.49 -9.13 -11.47
CA LEU A 171 0.57 -9.71 -12.32
C LEU A 171 0.67 -11.24 -12.21
N CYS A 172 0.05 -11.80 -11.18
CA CYS A 172 -0.03 -13.21 -10.85
C CYS A 172 -1.34 -13.48 -10.09
N SER A 173 -1.65 -14.76 -9.86
CA SER A 173 -2.84 -15.16 -9.11
C SER A 173 -2.75 -14.79 -7.63
N GLY A 174 -3.88 -14.45 -7.01
CA GLY A 174 -3.98 -14.26 -5.55
C GLY A 174 -5.03 -13.23 -5.15
N PHE A 175 -5.13 -12.12 -5.88
CA PHE A 175 -6.18 -11.12 -5.62
C PHE A 175 -7.35 -11.29 -6.60
N VAL A 176 -8.57 -11.42 -6.09
CA VAL A 176 -9.80 -11.48 -6.89
C VAL A 176 -10.38 -10.07 -6.96
N GLN A 177 -10.26 -9.41 -8.11
CA GLN A 177 -10.88 -8.12 -8.35
C GLN A 177 -12.38 -8.29 -8.67
N THR A 178 -13.23 -7.46 -8.07
CA THR A 178 -14.69 -7.59 -8.15
C THR A 178 -15.39 -6.40 -8.81
N ASN A 179 -14.70 -5.28 -9.03
CA ASN A 179 -15.29 -4.06 -9.58
C ASN A 179 -14.64 -3.63 -10.89
N SER A 180 -15.42 -2.85 -11.65
CA SER A 180 -15.07 -2.30 -12.95
C SER A 180 -14.63 -0.82 -12.89
N GLN A 181 -14.47 -0.24 -11.69
CA GLN A 181 -14.24 1.21 -11.51
C GLN A 181 -12.79 1.57 -11.18
N ILE A 182 -12.02 0.66 -10.59
CA ILE A 182 -10.63 0.90 -10.17
C ILE A 182 -9.71 -0.08 -10.90
N ALA A 183 -8.71 0.44 -11.61
CA ALA A 183 -7.64 -0.36 -12.20
C ALA A 183 -6.44 -0.41 -11.25
N ILE A 184 -6.10 -1.59 -10.72
CA ILE A 184 -4.88 -1.75 -9.90
C ILE A 184 -3.65 -1.58 -10.81
N GLY A 185 -2.67 -0.80 -10.37
CA GLY A 185 -1.49 -0.42 -11.15
C GLY A 185 -1.70 0.75 -12.12
N ALA A 186 -2.89 1.36 -12.15
CA ALA A 186 -3.09 2.62 -12.87
C ALA A 186 -2.62 3.83 -12.05
N ALA A 187 -2.24 4.90 -12.76
CA ALA A 187 -1.77 6.13 -12.15
C ALA A 187 -2.89 6.81 -11.37
N ILE A 188 -2.54 7.41 -10.23
CA ILE A 188 -3.42 8.23 -9.42
C ILE A 188 -3.26 9.69 -9.85
N SER A 189 -4.39 10.36 -10.06
CA SER A 189 -4.45 11.78 -10.38
C SER A 189 -5.67 12.43 -9.70
N PRO A 190 -5.56 13.69 -9.23
CA PRO A 190 -4.32 14.48 -9.12
C PRO A 190 -3.43 14.06 -7.93
N SER A 191 -2.14 14.41 -7.98
CA SER A 191 -1.21 14.32 -6.86
C SER A 191 -1.12 15.66 -6.11
N SER A 192 -0.66 15.62 -4.86
CA SER A 192 -0.48 16.80 -4.02
C SER A 192 0.72 17.63 -4.46
N SER A 193 0.72 18.92 -4.10
CA SER A 193 1.83 19.83 -4.37
C SER A 193 2.21 20.68 -3.16
N PHE A 194 3.47 21.10 -3.11
CA PHE A 194 4.01 21.90 -2.01
C PHE A 194 3.29 23.24 -1.89
N LYS A 195 2.73 23.52 -0.72
CA LYS A 195 1.88 24.69 -0.42
C LYS A 195 0.68 24.84 -1.38
N GLY A 196 0.24 23.74 -1.99
CA GLY A 196 -0.83 23.71 -2.98
C GLY A 196 -1.93 22.70 -2.62
N GLY A 197 -2.64 22.23 -3.65
CA GLY A 197 -3.72 21.25 -3.50
C GLY A 197 -3.24 19.97 -2.82
N GLN A 198 -4.00 19.49 -1.85
CA GLN A 198 -3.72 18.26 -1.11
C GLN A 198 -4.76 17.20 -1.45
N PHE A 199 -4.29 16.04 -1.91
CA PHE A 199 -5.14 14.94 -2.33
C PHE A 199 -4.75 13.68 -1.58
N ASP A 200 -5.76 12.98 -1.05
CA ASP A 200 -5.59 11.70 -0.38
C ASP A 200 -6.53 10.64 -0.97
N ILE A 201 -6.09 9.40 -0.88
CA ILE A 201 -6.91 8.21 -1.11
C ILE A 201 -7.26 7.60 0.24
N THR A 202 -8.45 7.04 0.39
CA THR A 202 -8.80 6.30 1.61
C THR A 202 -8.81 4.82 1.28
N LEU A 203 -8.12 4.02 2.08
CA LEU A 203 -8.08 2.57 1.95
C LEU A 203 -8.63 1.94 3.22
N LEU A 204 -9.43 0.90 3.05
CA LEU A 204 -9.86 0.01 4.13
C LEU A 204 -9.52 -1.42 3.71
N ILE A 205 -8.74 -2.11 4.53
CA ILE A 205 -8.48 -3.54 4.42
C ILE A 205 -9.09 -4.21 5.64
N TRP A 206 -9.94 -5.22 5.47
CA TRP A 206 -10.52 -5.93 6.61
C TRP A 206 -10.84 -7.37 6.27
N LYS A 207 -10.88 -8.21 7.31
CA LYS A 207 -11.23 -9.61 7.22
C LYS A 207 -12.75 -9.75 7.34
N ASP A 208 -13.37 -10.29 6.30
CA ASP A 208 -14.81 -10.60 6.29
C ASP A 208 -15.13 -11.63 7.39
N PRO A 209 -16.01 -11.30 8.35
CA PRO A 209 -16.40 -12.23 9.42
C PRO A 209 -17.05 -13.52 8.89
N LYS A 210 -17.73 -13.45 7.73
CA LYS A 210 -18.51 -14.57 7.19
C LYS A 210 -17.65 -15.61 6.48
N HIS A 211 -16.77 -15.18 5.57
CA HIS A 211 -15.94 -16.10 4.76
C HIS A 211 -14.45 -16.07 5.13
N GLY A 212 -14.01 -15.13 5.96
CA GLY A 212 -12.63 -14.98 6.40
C GLY A 212 -11.66 -14.39 5.39
N ASN A 213 -12.13 -13.98 4.21
CA ASN A 213 -11.30 -13.36 3.17
C ASN A 213 -10.98 -11.91 3.54
N TRP A 214 -9.81 -11.43 3.10
CA TRP A 214 -9.41 -10.03 3.31
C TRP A 214 -9.91 -9.18 2.15
N TRP A 215 -10.79 -8.23 2.42
CA TRP A 215 -11.35 -7.32 1.42
C TRP A 215 -10.62 -6.00 1.43
N LEU A 216 -10.54 -5.40 0.25
CA LEU A 216 -9.98 -4.08 -0.01
C LEU A 216 -11.08 -3.17 -0.53
N GLU A 217 -11.25 -2.04 0.14
CA GLU A 217 -12.09 -0.94 -0.31
C GLU A 217 -11.23 0.30 -0.59
N PHE A 218 -11.59 1.01 -1.66
CA PHE A 218 -10.94 2.23 -2.11
C PHE A 218 -11.92 3.40 -2.10
N GLY A 219 -11.46 4.54 -1.56
CA GLY A 219 -12.21 5.79 -1.51
C GLY A 219 -13.47 5.67 -0.66
N SER A 220 -14.61 5.97 -1.27
CA SER A 220 -15.91 6.10 -0.62
C SER A 220 -16.82 4.91 -0.88
N GLY A 221 -16.40 3.71 -0.49
CA GLY A 221 -17.24 2.51 -0.60
C GLY A 221 -16.96 1.59 -1.80
N ILE A 222 -15.97 1.90 -2.65
CA ILE A 222 -15.69 1.09 -3.84
C ILE A 222 -14.93 -0.18 -3.42
N LEU A 223 -15.63 -1.31 -3.40
CA LEU A 223 -15.02 -2.62 -3.13
C LEU A 223 -14.11 -3.01 -4.29
N VAL A 224 -12.79 -2.99 -4.05
CA VAL A 224 -11.81 -3.33 -5.08
C VAL A 224 -11.87 -4.82 -5.38
N GLY A 225 -11.83 -5.63 -4.33
CA GLY A 225 -11.75 -7.07 -4.40
C GLY A 225 -11.25 -7.67 -3.09
N TYR A 226 -10.76 -8.90 -3.12
CA TYR A 226 -10.30 -9.59 -1.93
C TYR A 226 -9.13 -10.55 -2.18
N TRP A 227 -8.35 -10.79 -1.12
CA TRP A 227 -7.41 -11.90 -1.00
C TRP A 227 -8.09 -13.07 -0.28
N PRO A 228 -8.19 -14.24 -0.91
CA PRO A 228 -8.72 -15.43 -0.26
C PRO A 228 -7.92 -15.84 0.97
N SER A 229 -8.60 -16.22 2.05
CA SER A 229 -7.99 -16.61 3.33
C SER A 229 -7.03 -17.81 3.20
N PHE A 230 -7.28 -18.69 2.24
CA PHE A 230 -6.44 -19.88 2.02
C PHE A 230 -5.03 -19.55 1.53
N LEU A 231 -4.80 -18.34 1.00
CA LEU A 231 -3.46 -17.90 0.62
C LEU A 231 -2.54 -17.77 1.83
N PHE A 232 -3.10 -17.60 3.02
CA PHE A 232 -2.36 -17.26 4.21
C PHE A 232 -2.30 -18.43 5.20
N THR A 233 -1.24 -18.41 6.00
CA THR A 233 -1.06 -19.26 7.17
C THR A 233 -1.53 -18.48 8.41
N HIS A 234 -0.81 -17.42 8.78
CA HIS A 234 -1.09 -16.60 9.97
C HIS A 234 -2.23 -15.61 9.76
N LEU A 235 -2.25 -14.90 8.62
CA LEU A 235 -3.34 -13.97 8.29
C LEU A 235 -4.68 -14.69 8.03
N ARG A 236 -4.70 -16.03 8.00
CA ARG A 236 -5.95 -16.78 7.98
C ARG A 236 -6.78 -16.53 9.24
N GLU A 237 -6.11 -16.32 10.37
CA GLU A 237 -6.76 -16.06 11.65
C GLU A 237 -6.95 -14.56 11.86
N HIS A 238 -5.84 -13.83 11.99
CA HIS A 238 -5.79 -12.40 12.33
C HIS A 238 -4.40 -11.81 12.06
N ALA A 239 -4.32 -10.49 12.04
CA ALA A 239 -3.05 -9.76 12.06
C ALA A 239 -2.57 -9.55 13.50
N SER A 240 -1.25 -9.57 13.70
CA SER A 240 -0.59 -9.26 14.96
C SER A 240 0.02 -7.85 14.98
N MET A 241 0.15 -7.23 13.81
CA MET A 241 0.65 -5.88 13.63
C MET A 241 0.00 -5.22 12.42
N VAL A 242 -0.25 -3.92 12.53
CA VAL A 242 -0.63 -3.06 11.41
C VAL A 242 0.35 -1.91 11.33
N GLN A 243 0.87 -1.62 10.13
CA GLN A 243 1.72 -0.47 9.86
C GLN A 243 1.10 0.45 8.80
N TYR A 244 1.47 1.72 8.87
CA TYR A 244 1.09 2.79 7.97
C TYR A 244 2.32 3.65 7.74
N GLY A 245 2.62 4.06 6.51
CA GLY A 245 3.75 4.96 6.28
C GLY A 245 4.48 4.70 4.98
N GLY A 246 5.72 5.17 4.93
CA GLY A 246 6.56 5.12 3.75
C GLY A 246 7.69 4.11 3.83
N GLU A 247 8.09 3.63 2.65
CA GLU A 247 9.27 2.81 2.42
C GLU A 247 9.97 3.36 1.17
N VAL A 248 11.29 3.44 1.21
CA VAL A 248 12.13 3.77 0.05
C VAL A 248 13.23 2.73 -0.11
N VAL A 249 13.77 2.63 -1.33
CA VAL A 249 15.02 1.92 -1.59
C VAL A 249 16.17 2.91 -1.70
N ASN A 250 17.18 2.72 -0.87
CA ASN A 250 18.49 3.34 -0.94
C ASN A 250 19.49 2.34 -1.51
N SER A 251 19.82 2.49 -2.79
CA SER A 251 20.84 1.67 -3.47
C SER A 251 22.28 2.09 -3.13
N SER A 252 22.45 3.09 -2.25
CA SER A 252 23.72 3.74 -1.92
C SER A 252 24.56 4.07 -3.17
N PRO A 253 23.98 4.78 -4.15
CA PRO A 253 24.61 5.03 -5.43
C PRO A 253 25.91 5.83 -5.22
N PHE A 254 27.01 5.29 -5.74
CA PHE A 254 28.35 5.88 -5.60
C PHE A 254 28.84 6.02 -4.14
N GLY A 255 28.32 5.20 -3.22
CA GLY A 255 28.74 5.17 -1.81
C GLY A 255 28.16 6.31 -0.96
N ALA A 256 27.17 7.05 -1.47
CA ALA A 256 26.43 8.07 -0.73
C ALA A 256 24.96 7.66 -0.57
N HIS A 257 24.26 8.27 0.38
CA HIS A 257 22.83 8.05 0.54
C HIS A 257 22.05 8.44 -0.72
N THR A 258 20.94 7.75 -1.00
CA THR A 258 20.06 8.09 -2.11
C THR A 258 19.39 9.46 -1.95
N SER A 259 19.15 10.15 -3.06
CA SER A 259 18.29 11.33 -3.20
C SER A 259 16.82 10.98 -3.48
N THR A 260 16.44 9.70 -3.41
CA THR A 260 15.05 9.27 -3.47
C THR A 260 14.25 9.89 -2.32
N GLN A 261 13.17 10.55 -2.67
CA GLN A 261 12.30 11.23 -1.72
C GLN A 261 11.29 10.25 -1.12
N MET A 262 11.05 10.33 0.18
CA MET A 262 9.91 9.65 0.81
C MET A 262 8.72 10.61 0.89
N GLY A 263 7.55 10.15 0.42
CA GLY A 263 6.33 10.95 0.43
C GLY A 263 6.47 12.22 -0.41
N SER A 264 6.54 13.37 0.25
CA SER A 264 6.64 14.69 -0.35
C SER A 264 8.07 15.14 -0.61
N GLY A 265 9.06 14.43 -0.04
CA GLY A 265 10.44 14.90 0.03
C GLY A 265 10.74 15.87 1.18
N HIS A 266 9.73 16.22 2.00
CA HIS A 266 9.87 17.10 3.16
C HIS A 266 9.74 16.32 4.48
N PHE A 267 10.46 16.78 5.50
CA PHE A 267 10.38 16.24 6.86
C PHE A 267 9.01 16.53 7.51
N ALA A 268 8.67 15.75 8.52
CA ALA A 268 7.39 15.76 9.22
C ALA A 268 7.09 17.11 9.88
N GLU A 269 8.13 17.80 10.39
CA GLU A 269 8.02 19.12 11.03
C GLU A 269 7.43 20.20 10.11
N ASP A 270 7.54 20.01 8.79
CA ASP A 270 7.07 20.97 7.79
C ASP A 270 5.53 21.04 7.71
N GLY A 271 4.86 19.98 8.16
CA GLY A 271 3.42 19.93 8.44
C GLY A 271 2.50 19.96 7.21
N PHE A 272 1.22 20.28 7.44
CA PHE A 272 0.19 20.26 6.40
C PHE A 272 0.57 21.12 5.19
N THR A 273 0.20 20.67 3.99
CA THR A 273 0.52 21.27 2.68
C THR A 273 1.97 21.11 2.21
N LYS A 274 2.88 20.61 3.05
CA LYS A 274 4.28 20.43 2.71
C LYS A 274 4.75 18.99 2.90
N ALA A 275 4.55 18.45 4.11
CA ALA A 275 4.89 17.08 4.46
C ALA A 275 3.80 16.10 4.01
N SER A 276 4.17 14.84 3.77
CA SER A 276 3.17 13.79 3.55
C SER A 276 2.51 13.41 4.85
N TYR A 277 1.28 12.90 4.77
CA TYR A 277 0.54 12.50 5.96
C TYR A 277 -0.30 11.24 5.76
N PHE A 278 -0.56 10.58 6.87
CA PHE A 278 -1.70 9.70 7.06
C PHE A 278 -2.65 10.36 8.06
N ARG A 279 -3.95 10.23 7.85
CA ARG A 279 -4.98 10.69 8.79
C ARG A 279 -6.13 9.71 8.87
N ASN A 280 -7.00 9.88 9.86
CA ASN A 280 -8.12 8.99 10.15
C ASN A 280 -7.63 7.54 10.34
N ILE A 281 -6.50 7.36 11.04
CA ILE A 281 -5.88 6.05 11.26
C ILE A 281 -6.73 5.25 12.24
N GLN A 282 -7.24 4.12 11.80
CA GLN A 282 -8.17 3.26 12.52
C GLN A 282 -7.83 1.78 12.27
N VAL A 283 -8.18 0.91 13.21
CA VAL A 283 -8.11 -0.54 13.04
C VAL A 283 -9.49 -1.16 13.13
N VAL A 284 -9.62 -2.39 12.63
CA VAL A 284 -10.84 -3.21 12.82
C VAL A 284 -10.57 -4.22 13.91
N ASP A 285 -11.43 -4.25 14.92
CA ASP A 285 -11.35 -5.17 16.05
C ASP A 285 -12.00 -6.54 15.75
N TRP A 286 -11.99 -7.42 16.75
CA TRP A 286 -12.52 -8.79 16.64
C TRP A 286 -14.04 -8.87 16.41
N ASP A 287 -14.77 -7.83 16.79
CA ASP A 287 -16.23 -7.73 16.65
C ASP A 287 -16.61 -6.91 15.40
N ASN A 288 -15.67 -6.78 14.46
CA ASN A 288 -15.83 -6.06 13.21
C ASN A 288 -16.21 -4.58 13.42
N ASN A 289 -15.72 -3.94 14.49
CA ASN A 289 -15.89 -2.51 14.71
C ASN A 289 -14.67 -1.73 14.24
N LEU A 290 -14.90 -0.60 13.58
CA LEU A 290 -13.86 0.33 13.18
C LEU A 290 -13.54 1.28 14.35
N VAL A 291 -12.40 1.07 14.99
CA VAL A 291 -12.00 1.80 16.20
C VAL A 291 -10.80 2.71 15.91
N PRO A 292 -10.71 3.89 16.57
CA PRO A 292 -9.48 4.67 16.58
C PRO A 292 -8.29 3.80 17.02
N SER A 293 -7.08 4.18 16.63
CA SER A 293 -5.85 3.46 16.99
C SER A 293 -5.19 4.12 18.23
N PRO A 294 -5.66 3.89 19.48
CA PRO A 294 -5.25 4.68 20.65
C PRO A 294 -3.75 4.61 20.97
N ASN A 295 -3.08 3.52 20.55
CA ASN A 295 -1.68 3.23 20.85
C ASN A 295 -0.77 3.32 19.62
N LEU A 296 -1.10 4.20 18.67
CA LEU A 296 -0.27 4.42 17.48
C LEU A 296 1.12 4.90 17.88
N ARG A 297 2.13 4.06 17.63
CA ARG A 297 3.55 4.40 17.81
C ARG A 297 4.14 4.81 16.47
N VAL A 298 5.19 5.62 16.49
CA VAL A 298 5.92 6.01 15.27
C VAL A 298 7.38 5.58 15.37
N LEU A 299 7.96 5.20 14.23
CA LEU A 299 9.35 4.79 14.10
C LEU A 299 9.88 5.22 12.72
N ALA A 300 11.09 5.76 12.70
CA ALA A 300 11.86 5.95 11.48
C ALA A 300 13.23 5.29 11.63
N ASP A 301 13.66 4.54 10.61
CA ASP A 301 14.95 3.82 10.64
C ASP A 301 16.12 4.80 10.65
N HIS A 302 16.06 5.85 9.81
CA HIS A 302 17.05 6.92 9.72
C HIS A 302 16.41 8.31 9.77
N PRO A 303 16.10 8.84 10.97
CA PRO A 303 15.39 10.12 11.15
C PRO A 303 16.04 11.34 10.49
N ASN A 304 17.36 11.32 10.26
CA ASN A 304 18.04 12.41 9.57
C ASN A 304 17.82 12.39 8.04
N CYS A 305 17.38 11.26 7.48
CA CYS A 305 17.12 11.06 6.05
C CYS A 305 15.62 11.14 5.78
N TYR A 306 14.83 10.46 6.62
CA TYR A 306 13.39 10.42 6.60
C TYR A 306 12.85 10.35 8.04
N ASP A 307 11.94 11.22 8.41
CA ASP A 307 11.38 11.28 9.77
C ASP A 307 9.86 11.09 9.79
N ILE A 308 9.32 11.04 11.00
CA ILE A 308 7.89 10.87 11.26
C ILE A 308 7.52 11.53 12.58
N GLN A 309 6.36 12.20 12.60
CA GLN A 309 5.81 12.82 13.79
C GLN A 309 4.31 12.55 13.89
N GLY A 310 3.90 11.86 14.97
CA GLY A 310 2.51 11.54 15.26
C GLY A 310 1.74 12.65 15.98
N GLY A 311 0.43 12.65 15.85
CA GLY A 311 -0.48 13.54 16.56
C GLY A 311 -1.92 13.02 16.57
N SER A 312 -2.78 13.68 17.35
CA SER A 312 -4.22 13.41 17.34
C SER A 312 -5.03 14.68 17.51
N ASN A 313 -6.13 14.80 16.77
CA ASN A 313 -7.11 15.87 16.96
C ASN A 313 -8.49 15.45 16.41
N LYS A 314 -9.54 16.23 16.71
CA LYS A 314 -10.91 15.91 16.28
C LYS A 314 -11.13 15.90 14.77
N ALA A 315 -10.34 16.67 14.01
CA ALA A 315 -10.53 16.82 12.57
C ALA A 315 -9.84 15.72 11.77
N TRP A 316 -8.70 15.21 12.26
CA TRP A 316 -7.84 14.25 11.56
C TRP A 316 -7.81 12.87 12.24
N GLY A 317 -8.49 12.72 13.38
CA GLY A 317 -8.34 11.53 14.22
C GLY A 317 -6.89 11.36 14.65
N ASN A 318 -6.42 10.12 14.67
CA ASN A 318 -4.99 9.84 14.77
C ASN A 318 -4.35 10.03 13.40
N TYR A 319 -3.22 10.73 13.38
CA TYR A 319 -2.51 11.09 12.18
C TYR A 319 -1.00 11.14 12.44
N PHE A 320 -0.22 11.18 11.37
CA PHE A 320 1.17 11.56 11.43
C PHE A 320 1.59 12.28 10.15
N TYR A 321 2.59 13.14 10.26
CA TYR A 321 3.38 13.60 9.13
C TYR A 321 4.61 12.72 8.99
N TYR A 322 5.07 12.50 7.77
CA TYR A 322 6.28 11.73 7.48
C TYR A 322 6.89 12.17 6.14
N GLY A 323 8.15 11.83 5.94
CA GLY A 323 8.83 12.02 4.68
C GLY A 323 10.28 12.44 4.87
N GLY A 324 10.89 12.87 3.78
CA GLY A 324 12.25 13.40 3.81
C GLY A 324 12.90 13.34 2.43
N PRO A 325 13.95 14.15 2.22
CA PRO A 325 14.60 14.26 0.93
C PRO A 325 15.56 13.09 0.63
N GLY A 326 15.81 12.20 1.61
CA GLY A 326 16.93 11.29 1.57
C GLY A 326 18.23 12.05 1.80
N LYS A 327 19.11 12.08 0.80
CA LYS A 327 20.43 12.70 0.87
C LYS A 327 20.34 14.19 1.22
N ASN A 328 20.97 14.58 2.31
CA ASN A 328 21.04 15.97 2.79
C ASN A 328 22.25 16.16 3.73
N PRO A 329 22.58 17.38 4.21
CA PRO A 329 23.76 17.59 5.07
C PRO A 329 23.80 16.77 6.38
N LYS A 330 22.65 16.33 6.90
CA LYS A 330 22.55 15.44 8.08
C LYS A 330 22.47 13.95 7.71
N CYS A 331 22.37 13.64 6.42
CA CYS A 331 22.29 12.30 5.84
C CYS A 331 23.06 12.26 4.50
N PRO A 332 24.40 12.17 4.54
CA PRO A 332 25.26 12.44 3.38
C PRO A 332 25.30 11.36 2.29
#